data_AF-A0A952DRC3-F1
#
_entry.id   AF-A0A952DRC3-F1
#
_cell.length_a   1.000
_cell.length_b   1.000
_cell.length_c   1.000
_cell.angle_alpha   90.00
_cell.angle_beta   90.00
_cell.angle_gamma   90.00
#
_symmetry.space_group_name_H-M   'P 1'
#
loop_
_entity.id
_entity.type
_entity.pdbx_description
1 polymer ?
#
loop_
_entity_poly.entity_id
_entity_poly.type
_entity_poly.pdbx_seq_one_letter_code
_entity_poly.pdbx_strand_id
1 'polypeptide(L)'
;MYQVKILPSSEIDFFKWDSCIEQNTNGLIYANSFYLNTMAKQWYALVVNDYEAVFPIPVKKKLGIQYAYMPSFTQQLGLIGNVKINNKVLINAIQSFLKYGSIHLNFSNKNFTEKIVEKNNFIIDLKNNYAAIK
;
A
#
# COMPACT_ATOMS: atom_id res chain seq x y z
N MET A 1 22.39 1.01 3.89
CA MET A 1 21.77 1.44 2.62
C MET A 1 20.52 0.59 2.44
N TYR A 2 19.35 1.19 2.21
CA TYR A 2 18.10 0.45 2.07
C TYR A 2 18.10 -0.35 0.76
N GLN A 3 17.59 -1.57 0.79
CA GLN A 3 17.32 -2.33 -0.43
C GLN A 3 15.85 -2.12 -0.81
N VAL A 4 15.58 -1.68 -2.04
CA VAL A 4 14.21 -1.50 -2.55
C VAL A 4 14.06 -2.36 -3.80
N LYS A 5 13.06 -3.24 -3.82
CA LYS A 5 12.74 -4.12 -4.95
C LYS A 5 11.29 -3.97 -5.34
N ILE A 6 11.01 -4.09 -6.63
CA ILE A 6 9.65 -4.26 -7.15
C ILE A 6 9.54 -5.69 -7.66
N LEU A 7 8.65 -6.48 -7.07
CA LEU A 7 8.46 -7.90 -7.34
C LEU A 7 7.07 -8.15 -7.90
N PRO A 8 6.89 -8.99 -8.93
CA PRO A 8 5.58 -9.49 -9.30
C PRO A 8 5.00 -10.32 -8.15
N SER A 9 3.67 -10.40 -8.03
CA SER A 9 3.04 -11.15 -6.96
C SER A 9 3.49 -12.61 -6.84
N SER A 10 3.90 -13.22 -7.95
CA SER A 10 4.43 -14.59 -8.02
C SER A 10 5.79 -14.79 -7.32
N GLU A 11 6.53 -13.71 -7.05
CA GLU A 11 7.85 -13.76 -6.40
C GLU A 11 7.80 -13.28 -4.93
N ILE A 12 6.61 -12.98 -4.42
CA ILE A 12 6.43 -12.50 -3.06
C ILE A 12 6.43 -13.69 -2.09
N ASP A 13 7.17 -13.54 -0.99
CA ASP A 13 7.00 -14.35 0.21
C ASP A 13 5.76 -13.84 0.95
N PHE A 14 4.61 -14.48 0.70
CA PHE A 14 3.34 -14.04 1.27
C PHE A 14 3.31 -14.10 2.79
N PHE A 15 4.07 -15.01 3.41
CA PHE A 15 4.12 -15.09 4.86
C PHE A 15 4.78 -13.84 5.46
N LYS A 16 5.92 -13.42 4.93
CA LYS A 16 6.60 -12.19 5.39
C LYS A 16 5.80 -10.94 5.04
N TRP A 17 5.20 -10.92 3.85
CA TRP A 17 4.34 -9.82 3.40
C TRP A 17 3.15 -9.60 4.33
N ASP A 18 2.37 -10.66 4.60
CA ASP A 18 1.19 -10.57 5.47
C ASP A 18 1.60 -10.32 6.92
N SER A 19 2.72 -10.90 7.38
CA SER A 19 3.28 -10.60 8.71
C SER A 19 3.63 -9.12 8.88
N CYS A 20 4.22 -8.47 7.86
CA CYS A 20 4.50 -7.05 7.89
C CYS A 20 3.20 -6.22 8.03
N ILE A 21 2.14 -6.63 7.33
CA ILE A 21 0.86 -5.93 7.39
C ILE A 21 0.25 -6.08 8.77
N GLU A 22 0.15 -7.30 9.30
CA GLU A 22 -0.47 -7.58 10.60
C GLU A 22 0.24 -6.90 11.77
N GLN A 23 1.57 -6.77 11.71
CA GLN A 23 2.37 -6.20 12.79
C GLN A 23 2.35 -4.67 12.85
N ASN A 24 1.85 -3.99 11.82
CA ASN A 24 1.89 -2.54 11.73
C ASN A 24 0.50 -1.93 11.88
N THR A 25 0.40 -0.83 12.64
CA THR A 25 -0.88 -0.16 12.96
C THR A 25 -1.58 0.43 11.74
N ASN A 26 -0.84 0.63 10.64
CA ASN A 26 -1.38 1.05 9.36
C ASN A 26 -1.64 -0.11 8.37
N GLY A 27 -1.44 -1.35 8.82
CA GLY A 27 -1.82 -2.54 8.08
C GLY A 27 -3.34 -2.65 7.98
N LEU A 28 -3.84 -2.72 6.76
CA LEU A 28 -5.27 -2.86 6.47
C LEU A 28 -5.50 -4.08 5.61
N ILE A 29 -6.69 -4.68 5.74
CA ILE A 29 -7.10 -5.88 5.01
C ILE A 29 -6.88 -5.79 3.49
N TYR A 30 -7.01 -4.58 2.95
CA TYR A 30 -6.83 -4.26 1.53
C TYR A 30 -5.45 -4.63 0.98
N ALA A 31 -4.41 -4.65 1.82
CA ALA A 31 -3.04 -4.95 1.42
C ALA A 31 -2.65 -6.42 1.62
N ASN A 32 -3.46 -7.21 2.32
CA ASN A 32 -3.16 -8.63 2.53
C ASN A 32 -3.11 -9.37 1.20
N SER A 33 -2.23 -10.35 1.11
CA SER A 33 -1.98 -11.13 -0.10
C SER A 33 -3.26 -11.79 -0.61
N PHE A 34 -4.06 -12.39 0.27
CA PHE A 34 -5.33 -13.03 -0.10
C PHE A 34 -6.29 -12.02 -0.75
N TYR A 35 -6.36 -10.80 -0.21
CA TYR A 35 -7.25 -9.75 -0.69
C TYR A 35 -6.77 -9.27 -2.06
N LEU A 36 -5.48 -8.97 -2.20
CA LEU A 36 -4.89 -8.53 -3.46
C LEU A 36 -4.99 -9.59 -4.56
N ASN A 37 -4.75 -10.86 -4.23
CA ASN A 37 -4.89 -11.98 -5.16
C ASN A 37 -6.34 -12.16 -5.65
N THR A 38 -7.32 -11.78 -4.83
CA THR A 38 -8.73 -11.86 -5.19
C THR A 38 -9.17 -10.64 -6.00
N MET A 39 -8.76 -9.44 -5.58
CA MET A 39 -9.31 -8.18 -6.09
C MET A 39 -8.50 -7.58 -7.25
N ALA A 40 -7.22 -7.94 -7.37
CA ALA A 40 -6.34 -7.45 -8.42
C ALA A 40 -5.91 -8.58 -9.35
N LYS A 41 -6.26 -8.46 -10.64
CA LYS A 41 -5.87 -9.44 -11.67
C LYS A 41 -4.34 -9.58 -11.79
N GLN A 42 -3.62 -8.47 -11.61
CA GLN A 42 -2.18 -8.42 -11.59
C GLN A 42 -1.75 -7.32 -10.62
N TRP A 43 -0.77 -7.62 -9.78
CA TRP A 43 -0.20 -6.67 -8.85
C TRP A 43 1.28 -6.97 -8.60
N TYR A 44 1.98 -5.93 -8.20
CA TYR A 44 3.39 -5.96 -7.80
C TYR A 44 3.53 -5.46 -6.38
N ALA A 45 4.59 -5.87 -5.72
CA ALA A 45 4.99 -5.36 -4.42
C ALA A 45 6.23 -4.50 -4.59
N LEU A 46 6.21 -3.28 -4.05
CA LEU A 46 7.46 -2.66 -3.63
C LEU A 46 7.78 -3.18 -2.23
N VAL A 47 8.96 -3.79 -2.08
CA VAL A 47 9.46 -4.36 -0.83
C VAL A 47 10.72 -3.60 -0.42
N VAL A 48 10.75 -3.17 0.84
CA VAL A 48 11.90 -2.52 1.47
C VAL A 48 12.60 -3.51 2.39
N ASN A 49 13.91 -3.65 2.21
CA ASN A 49 14.76 -4.62 2.90
C ASN A 49 14.16 -6.04 2.80
N ASP A 50 14.09 -6.79 3.89
CA ASP A 50 13.43 -8.10 3.96
C ASP A 50 12.02 -7.94 4.55
N TYR A 51 11.13 -7.28 3.80
CA TYR A 51 9.74 -7.01 4.20
C TYR A 51 9.57 -6.14 5.46
N GLU A 52 10.55 -5.32 5.81
CA GLU A 52 10.42 -4.32 6.88
C GLU A 52 9.36 -3.27 6.57
N ALA A 53 9.18 -2.98 5.28
CA ALA A 53 8.05 -2.22 4.77
C ALA A 53 7.66 -2.69 3.38
N VAL A 54 6.38 -2.55 3.07
CA VAL A 54 5.73 -3.08 1.88
C VAL A 54 4.77 -2.05 1.27
N PHE A 55 4.65 -2.03 -0.04
CA PHE A 55 3.69 -1.19 -0.75
C PHE A 55 3.07 -1.98 -1.91
N PRO A 56 1.76 -2.27 -1.87
CA PRO A 56 1.08 -2.98 -2.95
C PRO A 56 0.78 -2.07 -4.14
N ILE A 57 1.05 -2.57 -5.34
CA ILE A 57 0.92 -1.85 -6.61
C ILE A 57 0.06 -2.69 -7.56
N PRO A 58 -1.28 -2.64 -7.46
CA PRO A 58 -2.16 -3.22 -8.46
C PRO A 58 -1.99 -2.51 -9.80
N VAL A 59 -1.85 -3.28 -10.89
CA VAL A 59 -1.59 -2.73 -12.22
C VAL A 59 -2.59 -3.20 -13.27
N LYS A 60 -2.83 -2.33 -14.26
CA LYS A 60 -3.48 -2.68 -15.51
C LYS A 60 -2.60 -2.25 -16.67
N LYS A 61 -2.88 -2.81 -17.84
CA LYS A 61 -2.22 -2.46 -19.10
C LYS A 61 -3.27 -2.01 -20.12
N LYS A 62 -3.08 -0.83 -20.71
CA LYS A 62 -3.92 -0.33 -21.81
C LYS A 62 -3.00 0.14 -22.92
N LEU A 63 -3.21 -0.38 -24.13
CA LEU A 63 -2.40 -0.06 -25.32
C LEU A 63 -0.88 -0.19 -25.07
N GLY A 64 -0.46 -1.27 -24.42
CA GLY A 64 0.95 -1.48 -24.11
C GLY A 64 1.48 -0.73 -22.88
N ILE A 65 0.75 0.26 -22.36
CA ILE A 65 1.19 1.08 -21.23
C ILE A 65 0.67 0.52 -19.91
N GLN A 66 1.59 0.28 -18.97
CA GLN A 66 1.30 -0.16 -17.61
C GLN A 66 1.02 1.04 -16.70
N TYR A 67 -0.02 0.93 -15.87
CA TYR A 67 -0.42 1.96 -14.92
C TYR A 67 -1.01 1.37 -13.64
N ALA A 68 -0.84 2.09 -12.53
CA ALA A 68 -1.46 1.71 -11.25
C ALA A 68 -2.94 2.09 -11.23
N TYR A 69 -3.75 1.26 -10.56
CA TYR A 69 -5.16 1.51 -10.35
C TYR A 69 -5.58 1.08 -8.94
N MET A 70 -6.73 1.59 -8.47
CA MET A 70 -7.38 1.08 -7.26
C MET A 70 -8.34 -0.06 -7.64
N PRO A 71 -8.14 -1.29 -7.13
CA PRO A 71 -9.11 -2.37 -7.30
C PRO A 71 -10.47 -2.03 -6.70
N SER A 72 -11.51 -2.70 -7.19
CA SER A 72 -12.87 -2.53 -6.65
C SER A 72 -12.91 -2.82 -5.16
N PHE A 73 -13.72 -2.07 -4.41
CA PHE A 73 -13.87 -2.21 -2.96
C PHE A 73 -12.59 -1.99 -2.14
N THR A 74 -11.51 -1.49 -2.75
CA THR A 74 -10.27 -1.13 -2.07
C THR A 74 -10.28 0.37 -1.76
N GLN A 75 -10.29 0.72 -0.48
CA GLN A 75 -10.35 2.14 -0.11
C GLN A 75 -8.97 2.82 -0.22
N GLN A 76 -7.95 2.18 0.32
CA GLN A 76 -6.62 2.74 0.49
C GLN A 76 -5.55 1.66 0.43
N LEU A 77 -4.42 2.00 -0.16
CA LEU A 77 -3.19 1.22 -0.25
C LEU A 77 -2.02 2.17 0.02
N GLY A 78 -0.82 1.66 0.22
CA GLY A 78 0.31 2.55 0.46
C GLY A 78 1.45 1.84 1.14
N LEU A 79 2.39 2.62 1.67
CA LEU A 79 3.49 2.11 2.44
C LEU A 79 2.98 1.63 3.80
N ILE A 80 3.14 0.34 4.05
CA ILE A 80 2.88 -0.32 5.33
C ILE A 80 4.22 -0.78 5.89
N GLY A 81 4.42 -0.63 7.20
CA GLY A 81 5.71 -0.88 7.83
C GLY A 81 6.25 0.34 8.57
N ASN A 82 7.22 0.09 9.44
CA ASN A 82 7.85 1.11 10.28
C ASN A 82 9.33 1.23 9.92
N VAL A 83 9.61 1.89 8.80
CA VAL A 83 10.98 2.12 8.33
C VAL A 83 11.25 3.61 8.12
N LYS A 84 12.42 4.08 8.59
CA LYS A 84 12.87 5.47 8.41
C LYS A 84 13.52 5.65 7.03
N ILE A 85 12.75 5.43 5.97
CA ILE A 85 13.21 5.61 4.58
C ILE A 85 12.82 6.98 4.03
N ASN A 86 13.68 7.55 3.19
CA ASN A 86 13.31 8.74 2.43
C ASN A 86 12.30 8.35 1.35
N ASN A 87 11.07 8.87 1.46
CA ASN A 87 9.99 8.59 0.51
C ASN A 87 10.35 8.89 -0.94
N LYS A 88 11.28 9.83 -1.21
CA LYS A 88 11.75 10.11 -2.59
C LYS A 88 12.37 8.87 -3.25
N VAL A 89 13.06 8.02 -2.48
CA VAL A 89 13.63 6.77 -3.02
C VAL A 89 12.52 5.83 -3.49
N LEU A 90 11.45 5.70 -2.69
CA LEU A 90 10.31 4.86 -3.00
C LEU A 90 9.50 5.40 -4.19
N ILE A 91 9.24 6.71 -4.19
CA ILE A 91 8.54 7.39 -5.29
C ILE A 91 9.30 7.20 -6.60
N ASN A 92 10.63 7.38 -6.59
CA ASN A 92 11.45 7.20 -7.79
C ASN A 92 11.40 5.76 -8.29
N ALA A 93 11.45 4.76 -7.39
CA ALA A 93 11.30 3.36 -7.77
C ALA A 93 9.93 3.10 -8.44
N ILE A 94 8.85 3.57 -7.83
CA ILE A 94 7.48 3.43 -8.35
C ILE A 94 7.33 4.14 -9.72
N GLN A 95 7.83 5.36 -9.86
CA GLN A 95 7.74 6.15 -11.09
C GLN A 95 8.62 5.59 -12.22
N SER A 96 9.72 4.93 -11.90
CA SER A 96 10.53 4.21 -12.90
C SER A 96 9.81 2.98 -13.44
N PHE A 97 8.95 2.37 -12.62
CA PHE A 97 8.19 1.16 -12.95
C PHE A 97 6.82 1.45 -13.61
N LEU A 98 6.20 2.60 -13.31
CA LEU A 98 4.86 2.96 -13.77
C LEU A 98 4.85 4.30 -14.50
N LYS A 99 4.21 4.35 -15.68
CA LYS A 99 4.09 5.60 -16.43
C LYS A 99 3.08 6.58 -15.85
N TYR A 100 2.00 6.06 -15.25
CA TYR A 100 0.98 6.85 -14.56
C TYR A 100 0.16 5.95 -13.63
N GLY A 101 -0.74 6.54 -12.86
CA GLY A 101 -1.69 5.81 -12.02
C GLY A 101 -2.30 6.68 -10.94
N SER A 102 -3.36 6.18 -10.32
CA SER A 102 -3.98 6.80 -9.16
C SER A 102 -4.12 5.76 -8.06
N ILE A 103 -3.49 6.03 -6.92
CA ILE A 103 -3.56 5.22 -5.72
C ILE A 103 -4.02 6.14 -4.60
N HIS A 104 -4.99 5.68 -3.81
CA HIS A 104 -5.35 6.36 -2.57
C HIS A 104 -4.39 5.88 -1.49
N LEU A 105 -3.55 6.80 -1.00
CA LEU A 105 -2.56 6.51 0.03
C LEU A 105 -3.22 6.14 1.36
N ASN A 106 -2.58 5.24 2.08
CA ASN A 106 -2.98 4.81 3.41
C ASN A 106 -3.03 6.01 4.37
N PHE A 107 -3.94 5.97 5.35
CA PHE A 107 -4.17 7.06 6.31
C PHE A 107 -2.92 7.51 7.06
N SER A 108 -1.92 6.63 7.21
CA SER A 108 -0.64 6.96 7.85
C SER A 108 0.38 7.61 6.90
N ASN A 109 0.13 7.59 5.59
CA ASN A 109 1.07 8.05 4.55
C ASN A 109 0.89 9.53 4.18
N LYS A 110 0.44 10.37 5.12
CA LYS A 110 0.14 11.81 4.89
C LYS A 110 1.32 12.62 4.34
N ASN A 111 2.54 12.23 4.69
CA ASN A 111 3.78 12.89 4.26
C ASN A 111 4.54 12.08 3.20
N PHE A 112 3.86 11.18 2.49
CA PHE A 112 4.52 10.32 1.50
C PHE A 112 5.01 11.14 0.30
N THR A 113 4.23 12.13 -0.16
CA THR A 113 4.59 13.05 -1.25
C THR A 113 4.11 14.47 -0.94
N GLU A 114 4.69 15.47 -1.61
CA GLU A 114 4.43 16.91 -1.35
C GLU A 114 3.02 17.36 -1.77
N LYS A 115 2.33 16.60 -2.64
CA LYS A 115 1.00 16.93 -3.15
C LYS A 115 0.00 15.82 -2.83
N ILE A 116 -0.63 15.89 -1.66
CA ILE A 116 -1.65 14.94 -1.21
C ILE A 116 -2.95 15.70 -0.93
N VAL A 117 -4.08 15.13 -1.35
CA VAL A 117 -5.41 15.57 -0.94
C VAL A 117 -5.91 14.57 0.09
N GLU A 118 -6.07 15.01 1.35
CA GLU A 118 -6.57 14.16 2.41
C GLU A 118 -8.06 13.84 2.21
N LYS A 119 -8.42 12.58 2.44
CA LYS A 119 -9.81 12.10 2.47
C LYS A 119 -10.06 11.53 3.86
N ASN A 120 -10.98 12.13 4.61
CA ASN A 120 -11.24 11.74 5.98
C ASN A 120 -12.29 10.63 6.04
N ASN A 121 -12.05 9.66 6.92
CA ASN A 121 -13.07 8.71 7.38
C ASN A 121 -13.63 9.22 8.71
N PHE A 122 -14.91 8.93 8.97
CA PHE A 122 -15.46 9.07 10.31
C PHE A 122 -14.94 7.89 11.16
N ILE A 123 -14.11 8.18 12.16
CA ILE A 123 -13.52 7.18 13.04
C ILE A 123 -14.26 7.21 14.36
N ILE A 124 -14.88 6.10 14.72
CA ILE A 124 -15.56 5.92 16.01
C ILE A 124 -14.57 5.27 16.97
N ASP A 125 -14.30 5.92 18.09
CA ASP A 125 -13.52 5.33 19.17
C ASP A 125 -14.39 4.33 19.95
N LEU A 126 -14.03 3.05 19.85
CA LEU A 126 -14.74 1.95 20.50
C LEU A 126 -14.28 1.70 21.94
N LYS A 127 -13.37 2.51 22.49
CA LYS A 127 -12.99 2.43 23.92
C LYS A 127 -14.13 2.77 24.85
N ASN A 128 -15.07 3.60 24.40
CA ASN A 128 -16.21 4.03 25.18
C ASN A 128 -17.41 3.12 24.95
N ASN A 129 -18.29 3.00 25.95
CA ASN A 129 -19.55 2.27 25.79
C ASN A 129 -20.49 2.97 24.79
N TYR A 130 -21.47 2.23 24.26
CA TYR A 130 -22.42 2.75 23.27
C TYR A 130 -23.11 4.05 23.70
N ALA A 131 -23.45 4.18 24.99
CA ALA A 131 -24.11 5.35 25.55
C ALA A 131 -23.24 6.63 25.51
N ALA A 132 -21.92 6.51 25.39
CA ALA A 132 -20.98 7.62 25.32
C ALA A 132 -20.61 8.03 23.87
N ILE A 133 -21.08 7.29 22.86
CA ILE A 133 -20.93 7.65 21.45
C ILE A 133 -21.99 8.73 21.14
N LYS A 134 -21.55 9.95 20.80
CA LYS A 134 -22.42 11.07 20.40
C LYS A 134 -22.55 11.18 18.89
#